data_AF-A0A1F2XGH9-F1
#
_entry.id   AF-A0A1F2XGH9-F1
#
_cell.length_a   1.000
_cell.length_b   1.000
_cell.length_c   1.000
_cell.angle_alpha   90.00
_cell.angle_beta   90.00
_cell.angle_gamma   90.00
#
_symmetry.space_group_name_H-M   'P 1'
#
loop_
_entity.id
_entity.type
_entity.pdbx_description
1 polymer ?
#
loop_
_entity_poly.entity_id
_entity_poly.type
_entity_poly.pdbx_seq_one_letter_code
_entity_poly.pdbx_strand_id
1 'polypeptide(L)'
;MPQYDKKFGALTWGKQLVPAYLWYDGSRNASLVGDKIDPSSPVILNTPVGEKRNPSARIFPFQVHAAVQPYDTEKKILALPKLLDGYWIDFDWSKAIADGMKQVGLPYSGKYGFVETRMYSAVHHQVAPAKKALGCPDCHSVEAVTCTRCHKNAKDMDLAEHRRAVYPEAKNRLDFKALGYPDDPAQIGGRFYISIGRGAPPK
;
A
#
# COMPACT_ATOMS: atom_id res chain seq x y z
N MET A 1 -1.11 23.58 -3.61
CA MET A 1 -0.22 22.83 -4.52
C MET A 1 -0.92 22.70 -5.87
N PRO A 2 -0.21 22.76 -7.01
CA PRO A 2 -0.84 22.71 -8.32
C PRO A 2 -1.54 21.36 -8.52
N GLN A 3 -2.78 21.40 -9.01
CA GLN A 3 -3.57 20.19 -9.31
C GLN A 3 -3.34 19.66 -10.73
N TYR A 4 -2.69 20.47 -11.57
CA TYR A 4 -2.28 20.10 -12.91
C TYR A 4 -0.99 20.83 -13.26
N ASP A 5 -0.09 20.13 -13.96
CA ASP A 5 1.07 20.70 -14.64
C ASP A 5 1.17 20.02 -16.01
N LYS A 6 1.37 20.80 -17.08
CA LYS A 6 1.45 20.26 -18.44
C LYS A 6 2.53 19.18 -18.59
N LYS A 7 3.60 19.25 -17.79
CA LYS A 7 4.72 18.30 -17.77
C LYS A 7 4.41 16.99 -17.05
N PHE A 8 3.49 17.01 -16.08
CA PHE A 8 3.24 15.89 -15.16
C PHE A 8 1.80 15.36 -15.20
N GLY A 9 0.89 16.08 -15.84
CA GLY A 9 -0.54 15.76 -15.84
C GLY A 9 -1.25 16.24 -14.57
N ALA A 10 -2.33 15.54 -14.22
CA ALA A 10 -3.10 15.81 -13.01
C ALA A 10 -2.37 15.28 -11.77
N LEU A 11 -2.40 16.06 -10.69
CA LEU A 11 -1.69 15.79 -9.45
C LEU A 11 -2.68 15.79 -8.28
N THR A 12 -2.71 14.69 -7.54
CA THR A 12 -3.46 14.60 -6.28
C THR A 12 -2.47 14.66 -5.12
N TRP A 13 -2.73 15.57 -4.19
CA TRP A 13 -1.89 15.77 -3.02
C TRP A 13 -2.59 15.35 -1.74
N GLY A 14 -1.81 14.87 -0.78
CA GLY A 14 -2.30 14.51 0.54
C GLY A 14 -1.35 14.95 1.65
N LYS A 15 -1.90 15.16 2.84
CA LYS A 15 -1.17 15.50 4.06
C LYS A 15 -1.74 14.67 5.21
N GLN A 16 -0.90 14.27 6.16
CA GLN A 16 -1.30 13.43 7.30
C GLN A 16 -2.03 12.16 6.85
N LEU A 17 -1.50 11.52 5.81
CA LEU A 17 -2.11 10.33 5.23
C LEU A 17 -1.92 9.11 6.12
N VAL A 18 -2.95 8.28 6.18
CA VAL A 18 -2.87 6.94 6.76
C VAL A 18 -2.07 6.04 5.80
N PRO A 19 -1.01 5.34 6.26
CA PRO A 19 -0.28 4.40 5.43
C PRO A 19 -1.15 3.22 5.00
N ALA A 20 -0.82 2.61 3.86
CA ALA A 20 -1.30 1.28 3.53
C ALA A 20 -0.53 0.24 4.36
N TYR A 21 -1.23 -0.75 4.89
CA TYR A 21 -0.62 -1.82 5.68
C TYR A 21 -0.65 -3.13 4.93
N LEU A 22 0.52 -3.71 4.68
CA LEU A 22 0.67 -4.98 3.95
C LEU A 22 1.59 -5.93 4.71
N TRP A 23 1.49 -7.23 4.42
CA TRP A 23 2.51 -8.18 4.86
C TRP A 23 3.84 -7.92 4.15
N TYR A 24 4.92 -7.92 4.92
CA TYR A 24 6.26 -7.66 4.41
C TYR A 24 7.31 -8.46 5.19
N ASP A 25 8.14 -9.24 4.49
CA ASP A 25 9.24 -10.02 5.07
C ASP A 25 10.63 -9.39 4.90
N GLY A 26 10.68 -8.18 4.36
CA GLY A 26 11.93 -7.48 4.03
C GLY A 26 12.24 -7.49 2.52
N SER A 27 11.61 -8.35 1.73
CA SER A 27 11.88 -8.49 0.29
C SER A 27 10.78 -7.94 -0.62
N ARG A 28 11.11 -7.64 -1.87
CA ARG A 28 10.21 -7.05 -2.87
C ARG A 28 10.44 -7.65 -4.24
N ASN A 29 9.36 -7.81 -4.99
CA ASN A 29 9.43 -8.06 -6.44
C ASN A 29 9.45 -6.72 -7.16
N ALA A 30 10.49 -6.45 -7.95
CA ALA A 30 10.61 -5.22 -8.72
C ALA A 30 10.37 -5.51 -10.20
N SER A 31 9.57 -4.68 -10.87
CA SER A 31 9.49 -4.66 -12.33
C SER A 31 10.80 -4.12 -12.89
N LEU A 32 11.34 -4.82 -13.88
CA LEU A 32 12.53 -4.42 -14.60
C LEU A 32 12.16 -3.77 -15.94
N VAL A 33 13.12 -3.03 -16.49
CA VAL A 33 12.99 -2.40 -17.80
C VAL A 33 12.81 -3.47 -18.86
N GLY A 34 11.72 -3.38 -19.64
CA GLY A 34 11.38 -4.32 -20.70
C GLY A 34 10.50 -5.50 -20.26
N ASP A 35 10.18 -5.62 -18.96
CA ASP A 35 9.24 -6.63 -18.48
C ASP A 35 7.85 -6.42 -19.09
N LYS A 36 7.19 -7.55 -19.39
CA LYS A 36 5.79 -7.52 -19.82
C LYS A 36 4.88 -7.17 -18.65
N ILE A 37 3.85 -6.39 -18.96
CA ILE A 37 2.80 -5.99 -18.03
C ILE A 37 1.45 -6.58 -18.45
N ASP A 38 0.56 -6.72 -17.47
CA ASP A 38 -0.87 -6.91 -17.71
C ASP A 38 -1.61 -5.58 -17.50
N PRO A 39 -2.08 -4.91 -18.56
CA PRO A 39 -2.77 -3.63 -18.43
C PRO A 39 -4.24 -3.75 -18.00
N SER A 40 -4.76 -4.97 -17.75
CA SER A 40 -6.14 -5.17 -17.27
C SER A 40 -6.34 -4.79 -15.80
N SER A 41 -5.24 -4.59 -15.06
CA SER A 41 -5.24 -4.17 -13.66
C SER A 41 -4.06 -3.23 -13.37
N PRO A 42 -4.06 -2.50 -12.25
CA PRO A 42 -2.94 -1.63 -11.89
C PRO A 42 -1.62 -2.42 -11.77
N VAL A 43 -0.60 -1.99 -12.50
CA VAL A 43 0.73 -2.61 -12.49
C VAL A 43 1.47 -2.21 -11.20
N ILE A 44 1.83 -3.18 -10.38
CA ILE A 44 2.61 -2.92 -9.15
C ILE A 44 4.09 -3.01 -9.49
N LEU A 45 4.80 -1.89 -9.37
CA LEU A 45 6.21 -1.78 -9.78
C LEU A 45 7.19 -2.43 -8.79
N ASN A 46 6.81 -2.54 -7.51
CA ASN A 46 7.71 -2.98 -6.44
C ASN A 46 6.98 -3.70 -5.29
N THR A 47 6.16 -4.71 -5.64
CA THR A 47 5.29 -5.46 -4.72
C THR A 47 6.05 -5.91 -3.46
N PRO A 48 5.64 -5.44 -2.26
CA PRO A 48 6.12 -5.99 -1.00
C PRO A 48 5.79 -7.48 -0.91
N VAL A 49 6.78 -8.31 -0.58
CA VAL A 49 6.59 -9.75 -0.43
C VAL A 49 6.28 -10.08 1.01
N GLY A 50 5.25 -10.88 1.22
CA GLY A 50 4.85 -11.37 2.53
C GLY A 50 3.41 -11.83 2.53
N GLU A 51 3.09 -12.71 3.48
CA GLU A 51 1.72 -13.14 3.72
C GLU A 51 1.49 -13.51 5.19
N LYS A 52 0.22 -13.75 5.54
CA LYS A 52 -0.19 -14.10 6.91
C LYS A 52 0.50 -15.36 7.43
N ARG A 53 0.86 -16.35 6.61
CA ARG A 53 1.49 -17.59 7.11
C ARG A 53 3.01 -17.55 7.12
N ASN A 54 3.64 -16.60 6.42
CA ASN A 54 5.10 -16.45 6.39
C ASN A 54 5.65 -15.98 7.75
N PRO A 55 6.33 -16.81 8.55
CA PRO A 55 6.75 -16.45 9.91
C PRO A 55 7.70 -15.23 9.97
N SER A 56 8.41 -14.93 8.87
CA SER A 56 9.30 -13.77 8.75
C SER A 56 8.55 -12.48 8.44
N ALA A 57 7.37 -12.55 7.81
CA ALA A 57 6.60 -11.36 7.45
C ALA A 57 6.00 -10.66 8.67
N ARG A 58 5.80 -9.34 8.61
CA ARG A 58 5.06 -8.51 9.58
C ARG A 58 4.10 -7.60 8.81
N ILE A 59 3.04 -7.13 9.46
CA ILE A 59 2.20 -6.06 8.90
C ILE A 59 3.02 -4.76 8.99
N PHE A 60 3.27 -4.13 7.84
CA PHE A 60 4.20 -3.01 7.74
C PHE A 60 3.55 -1.82 7.00
N PRO A 61 3.84 -0.56 7.40
CA PRO A 61 3.27 0.62 6.76
C PRO A 61 4.02 1.04 5.47
N PHE A 62 3.25 1.38 4.45
CA PHE A 62 3.74 1.88 3.16
C PHE A 62 3.01 3.15 2.73
N GLN A 63 3.74 4.08 2.16
CA GLN A 63 3.17 5.12 1.30
C GLN A 63 2.96 4.51 -0.09
N VAL A 64 1.76 4.67 -0.63
CA VAL A 64 1.43 4.24 -2.00
C VAL A 64 1.48 5.45 -2.91
N HIS A 65 2.33 5.40 -3.94
CA HIS A 65 2.31 6.33 -5.04
C HIS A 65 1.59 5.67 -6.22
N ALA A 66 0.42 6.19 -6.58
CA ALA A 66 -0.34 5.76 -7.74
C ALA A 66 -0.13 6.76 -8.88
N ALA A 67 0.07 6.26 -10.09
CA ALA A 67 0.27 7.08 -11.29
C ALA A 67 -0.31 6.40 -12.52
N VAL A 68 -0.62 7.19 -13.55
CA VAL A 68 -1.01 6.70 -14.88
C VAL A 68 0.16 6.95 -15.81
N GLN A 69 0.77 5.88 -16.32
CA GLN A 69 2.03 5.93 -17.08
C GLN A 69 1.86 5.37 -18.49
N PRO A 70 2.61 5.86 -19.49
CA PRO A 70 2.52 5.35 -20.85
C PRO A 70 3.07 3.92 -20.95
N TYR A 71 2.50 3.14 -21.86
CA TYR A 71 2.97 1.79 -22.19
C TYR A 71 2.79 1.49 -23.68
N ASP A 72 3.59 0.59 -24.22
CA ASP A 72 3.43 0.08 -25.60
C ASP A 72 2.29 -0.94 -25.65
N THR A 73 1.23 -0.65 -26.41
CA THR A 73 0.00 -1.46 -26.41
C THR A 73 0.16 -2.80 -27.11
N GLU A 74 1.09 -2.93 -28.05
CA GLU A 74 1.34 -4.17 -28.76
C GLU A 74 2.36 -5.04 -28.02
N LYS A 75 3.42 -4.44 -27.49
CA LYS A 75 4.48 -5.16 -26.77
C LYS A 75 4.13 -5.44 -25.31
N LYS A 76 3.17 -4.68 -24.76
CA LYS A 76 2.74 -4.74 -23.36
C LYS A 76 3.92 -4.53 -22.41
N ILE A 77 4.70 -3.48 -22.63
CA ILE A 77 5.80 -3.07 -21.74
C ILE A 77 5.59 -1.59 -21.36
N LEU A 78 5.96 -1.21 -20.13
CA LEU A 78 5.94 0.21 -19.76
C LEU A 78 6.87 1.00 -20.69
N ALA A 79 6.39 2.13 -21.17
CA ALA A 79 7.15 3.00 -22.03
C ALA A 79 8.07 3.87 -21.18
N LEU A 80 9.28 4.11 -21.68
CA LEU A 80 10.26 4.98 -21.05
C LEU A 80 10.43 6.23 -21.91
N PRO A 81 9.59 7.26 -21.70
CA PRO A 81 9.63 8.49 -22.49
C PRO A 81 10.86 9.34 -22.12
N LYS A 82 11.44 10.00 -23.13
CA LYS A 82 12.41 11.07 -22.91
C LYS A 82 11.67 12.33 -22.44
N LEU A 83 11.81 12.66 -21.16
CA LEU A 83 11.12 13.81 -20.54
C LEU A 83 11.88 15.13 -20.72
N LEU A 84 13.13 15.18 -20.25
CA LEU A 84 14.03 16.33 -20.42
C LEU A 84 14.50 16.42 -21.88
N ASP A 85 14.50 17.62 -22.45
CA ASP A 85 14.78 17.86 -23.87
C ASP A 85 13.97 16.93 -24.80
N GLY A 86 12.72 16.67 -24.39
CA GLY A 86 11.74 15.81 -25.06
C GLY A 86 10.33 16.26 -24.71
N TYR A 87 9.55 15.41 -24.03
CA TYR A 87 8.13 15.68 -23.72
C TYR A 87 7.88 17.04 -23.05
N TRP A 88 8.77 17.52 -22.17
CA TRP A 88 8.57 18.80 -21.47
C TRP A 88 8.75 20.05 -22.33
N ILE A 89 9.23 19.90 -23.57
CA ILE A 89 9.35 20.97 -24.56
C ILE A 89 8.31 20.77 -25.66
N ASP A 90 8.30 19.57 -26.26
CA ASP A 90 7.51 19.27 -27.45
C ASP A 90 6.06 18.91 -27.12
N PHE A 91 5.81 18.36 -25.92
CA PHE A 91 4.52 17.82 -25.50
C PHE A 91 3.92 16.78 -26.46
N ASP A 92 4.79 16.03 -27.12
CA ASP A 92 4.45 14.91 -27.99
C ASP A 92 4.87 13.59 -27.35
N TRP A 93 3.87 12.80 -26.93
CA TRP A 93 4.09 11.49 -26.31
C TRP A 93 4.69 10.47 -27.28
N SER A 94 4.27 10.44 -28.54
CA SER A 94 4.75 9.45 -29.50
C SER A 94 6.23 9.67 -29.77
N LYS A 95 6.64 10.93 -30.00
CA LYS A 95 8.04 11.32 -30.16
C LYS A 95 8.86 11.00 -28.92
N ALA A 96 8.39 11.41 -27.73
CA ALA A 96 9.12 11.20 -26.49
C ALA A 96 9.32 9.71 -26.16
N ILE A 97 8.31 8.88 -26.39
CA ILE A 97 8.39 7.42 -26.20
C ILE A 97 9.36 6.81 -27.23
N ALA A 98 9.25 7.17 -28.51
CA ALA A 98 10.16 6.67 -29.54
C ALA A 98 11.62 6.99 -29.21
N ASP A 99 11.91 8.23 -28.83
CA ASP A 99 13.26 8.67 -28.48
C ASP A 99 13.79 7.97 -27.23
N GLY A 100 12.98 7.91 -26.16
CA GLY A 100 13.41 7.31 -24.89
C GLY A 100 13.60 5.80 -24.97
N MET A 101 12.68 5.08 -25.65
CA MET A 101 12.81 3.64 -25.88
C MET A 101 14.05 3.31 -26.73
N LYS A 102 14.33 4.10 -27.77
CA LYS A 102 15.54 3.98 -28.57
C LYS A 102 16.80 4.18 -27.73
N GLN A 103 16.83 5.15 -26.82
CA GLN A 103 17.98 5.43 -25.95
C GLN A 103 18.32 4.26 -25.03
N VAL A 104 17.31 3.54 -24.54
CA VAL A 104 17.51 2.36 -23.66
C VAL A 104 17.57 1.04 -24.42
N GLY A 105 17.61 1.07 -25.77
CA GLY A 105 17.72 -0.11 -26.61
C GLY A 105 16.47 -1.00 -26.63
N LEU A 106 15.30 -0.47 -26.25
CA LEU A 106 14.03 -1.20 -26.30
C LEU A 106 13.26 -0.89 -27.58
N PRO A 107 12.57 -1.89 -28.17
CA PRO A 107 11.77 -1.66 -29.35
C PRO A 107 10.44 -0.98 -28.98
N TYR A 108 9.94 -0.12 -29.88
CA TYR A 108 8.65 0.55 -29.75
C TYR A 108 7.79 0.24 -30.99
N SER A 109 6.53 -0.12 -30.79
CA SER A 109 5.59 -0.44 -31.87
C SER A 109 5.06 0.77 -32.62
N GLY A 110 5.24 1.98 -32.08
CA GLY A 110 4.58 3.19 -32.57
C GLY A 110 3.19 3.40 -31.98
N LYS A 111 2.66 2.43 -31.20
CA LYS A 111 1.36 2.55 -30.53
C LYS A 111 1.56 2.58 -29.02
N TYR A 112 0.89 3.53 -28.37
CA TYR A 112 0.94 3.66 -26.92
C TYR A 112 -0.46 3.84 -26.34
N GLY A 113 -0.57 3.50 -25.06
CA GLY A 113 -1.71 3.79 -24.21
C GLY A 113 -1.20 4.21 -22.84
N PHE A 114 -2.11 4.31 -21.88
CA PHE A 114 -1.77 4.59 -20.50
C PHE A 114 -2.33 3.51 -19.58
N VAL A 115 -1.58 3.19 -18.53
CA VAL A 115 -1.93 2.17 -17.55
C VAL A 115 -1.74 2.70 -16.15
N GLU A 116 -2.62 2.30 -15.23
CA GLU A 116 -2.42 2.57 -13.81
C GLU A 116 -1.22 1.79 -13.27
N THR A 117 -0.45 2.44 -12.41
CA THR A 117 0.71 1.88 -11.76
C THR A 117 0.68 2.22 -10.28
N ARG A 118 1.25 1.35 -9.45
CA ARG A 118 1.41 1.58 -8.02
C ARG A 118 2.83 1.27 -7.59
N MET A 119 3.38 2.13 -6.73
CA MET A 119 4.67 1.94 -6.10
C MET A 119 4.53 2.12 -4.59
N TYR A 120 5.10 1.18 -3.83
CA TYR A 120 5.06 1.15 -2.37
C TYR A 120 6.40 1.57 -1.78
N SER A 121 6.41 2.68 -1.05
CA SER A 121 7.58 3.13 -0.28
C SER A 121 7.37 2.80 1.19
N ALA A 122 8.28 2.02 1.79
CA ALA A 122 8.16 1.67 3.20
C ALA A 122 8.36 2.91 4.09
N VAL A 123 7.52 3.06 5.12
CA VAL A 123 7.57 4.21 6.03
C VAL A 123 8.41 3.85 7.26
N HIS A 124 9.62 4.40 7.34
CA HIS A 124 10.56 4.18 8.45
C HIS A 124 10.80 5.43 9.32
N HIS A 125 10.41 6.61 8.84
CA HIS A 125 10.66 7.89 9.49
C HIS A 125 9.35 8.54 9.94
N GLN A 126 9.45 9.72 10.57
CA GLN A 126 8.31 10.43 11.17
C GLN A 126 7.62 9.62 12.29
N VAL A 127 8.43 8.88 13.07
CA VAL A 127 7.95 8.17 14.26
C VAL A 127 7.34 9.20 15.22
N ALA A 128 6.05 9.05 15.51
CA ALA A 128 5.34 9.93 16.43
C ALA A 128 5.77 9.66 17.88
N PRO A 129 5.65 10.64 18.79
CA PRO A 129 5.86 10.41 20.22
C PRO A 129 4.99 9.26 20.75
N ALA A 130 5.45 8.52 21.76
CA ALA A 130 4.78 7.32 22.28
C ALA A 130 3.28 7.54 22.62
N LYS A 131 2.93 8.70 23.17
CA LYS A 131 1.53 9.08 23.47
C LYS A 131 0.61 9.21 22.24
N LYS A 132 1.17 9.15 21.04
CA LYS A 132 0.47 9.18 19.75
C LYS A 132 0.66 7.89 18.95
N ALA A 133 1.19 6.83 19.57
CA ALA A 133 1.20 5.50 18.97
C ALA A 133 -0.24 4.99 18.79
N LEU A 134 -0.45 4.08 17.84
CA LEU A 134 -1.75 3.46 17.63
C LEU A 134 -2.17 2.70 18.90
N GLY A 135 -3.37 2.98 19.40
CA GLY A 135 -4.05 2.21 20.44
C GLY A 135 -4.85 1.05 19.83
N CYS A 136 -5.35 0.16 20.70
CA CYS A 136 -6.15 -1.00 20.29
C CYS A 136 -7.35 -0.61 19.41
N PRO A 137 -8.15 0.42 19.77
CA PRO A 137 -9.33 0.82 19.00
C PRO A 137 -9.01 1.53 17.67
N ASP A 138 -7.74 1.86 17.38
CA ASP A 138 -7.36 2.41 16.07
C ASP A 138 -7.42 1.33 14.98
N CYS A 139 -7.20 0.07 15.34
CA CYS A 139 -7.21 -1.06 14.41
C CYS A 139 -8.42 -1.97 14.61
N HIS A 140 -8.87 -2.14 15.86
CA HIS A 140 -9.90 -3.10 16.23
C HIS A 140 -11.21 -2.40 16.56
N SER A 141 -12.34 -3.09 16.37
CA SER A 141 -13.63 -2.56 16.83
C SER A 141 -13.64 -2.41 18.35
N VAL A 142 -14.38 -1.41 18.85
CA VAL A 142 -14.48 -1.17 20.31
C VAL A 142 -15.05 -2.40 21.01
N GLU A 143 -16.00 -3.08 20.37
CA GLU A 143 -16.61 -4.32 20.84
C GLU A 143 -15.58 -5.45 20.93
N ALA A 144 -14.60 -5.49 20.02
CA ALA A 144 -13.53 -6.48 20.06
C ALA A 144 -12.56 -6.26 21.23
N VAL A 145 -12.32 -5.02 21.65
CA VAL A 145 -11.29 -4.68 22.65
C VAL A 145 -11.84 -4.20 23.99
N THR A 146 -13.16 -4.21 24.18
CA THR A 146 -13.77 -3.83 25.46
C THR A 146 -13.40 -4.82 26.57
N CYS A 147 -12.99 -4.30 27.74
CA CYS A 147 -12.55 -5.12 28.89
C CYS A 147 -13.64 -6.09 29.36
N THR A 148 -14.91 -5.67 29.26
CA THR A 148 -16.08 -6.46 29.66
C THR A 148 -16.28 -7.74 28.86
N ARG A 149 -15.65 -7.85 27.69
CA ARG A 149 -15.67 -9.06 26.86
C ARG A 149 -15.01 -10.25 27.57
N CYS A 150 -13.93 -10.01 28.29
CA CYS A 150 -13.19 -11.04 29.02
C CYS A 150 -13.44 -10.96 30.54
N HIS A 151 -13.67 -9.76 31.08
CA HIS A 151 -13.90 -9.51 32.50
C HIS A 151 -15.36 -9.13 32.75
N LYS A 152 -16.26 -10.12 32.75
CA LYS A 152 -17.72 -9.91 32.91
C LYS A 152 -18.10 -9.13 34.17
N ASN A 153 -17.30 -9.24 35.24
CA ASN A 153 -17.53 -8.55 36.51
C ASN A 153 -17.08 -7.08 36.50
N ALA A 154 -16.40 -6.62 35.44
CA ALA A 154 -15.95 -5.23 35.30
C ALA A 154 -16.97 -4.35 34.54
N LYS A 155 -18.21 -4.82 34.34
CA LYS A 155 -19.25 -4.11 33.55
C LYS A 155 -19.57 -2.70 34.06
N ASP A 156 -19.41 -2.49 35.36
CA ASP A 156 -19.71 -1.22 36.04
C ASP A 156 -18.45 -0.35 36.24
N MET A 157 -17.28 -0.83 35.78
CA MET A 157 -16.03 -0.06 35.76
C MET A 157 -15.93 0.65 34.41
N ASP A 158 -16.45 1.88 34.33
CA ASP A 158 -16.33 2.67 33.10
C ASP A 158 -14.90 3.19 32.91
N LEU A 159 -14.21 2.62 31.94
CA LEU A 159 -12.88 3.02 31.51
C LEU A 159 -12.95 3.57 30.07
N ALA A 160 -13.66 4.69 29.90
CA ALA A 160 -13.87 5.33 28.60
C ALA A 160 -12.57 5.57 27.81
N GLU A 161 -11.48 5.95 28.48
CA GLU A 161 -10.18 6.16 27.84
C GLU A 161 -9.57 4.88 27.24
N HIS A 162 -9.92 3.69 27.74
CA HIS A 162 -9.40 2.42 27.21
C HIS A 162 -10.07 2.02 25.89
N ARG A 163 -11.19 2.66 25.55
CA ARG A 163 -11.99 2.41 24.35
C ARG A 163 -11.87 3.52 23.31
N ARG A 164 -11.09 4.57 23.59
CA ARG A 164 -10.90 5.71 22.69
C ARG A 164 -9.76 5.42 21.71
N ALA A 165 -10.05 5.56 20.42
CA ALA A 165 -9.04 5.55 19.36
C ALA A 165 -8.16 6.80 19.46
N VAL A 166 -6.86 6.67 19.18
CA VAL A 166 -5.92 7.82 19.14
C VAL A 166 -6.16 8.65 17.87
N TYR A 167 -6.60 8.00 16.79
CA TYR A 167 -6.92 8.58 15.48
C TYR A 167 -8.35 8.16 15.03
N PRO A 168 -9.41 8.68 15.68
CA PRO A 168 -10.80 8.26 15.43
C PRO A 168 -11.29 8.55 13.99
N GLU A 169 -10.63 9.46 13.27
CA GLU A 169 -10.92 9.76 11.87
C GLU A 169 -10.46 8.64 10.91
N ALA A 170 -9.47 7.84 11.31
CA ALA A 170 -8.88 6.78 10.49
C ALA A 170 -9.68 5.48 10.63
N LYS A 171 -10.88 5.46 10.04
CA LYS A 171 -11.73 4.26 10.02
C LYS A 171 -11.04 3.12 9.25
N ASN A 172 -11.20 1.89 9.75
CA ASN A 172 -10.66 0.67 9.12
C ASN A 172 -9.16 0.76 8.82
N ARG A 173 -8.38 1.25 9.80
CA ARG A 173 -6.91 1.43 9.69
C ARG A 173 -6.21 0.21 9.10
N LEU A 174 -6.67 -1.00 9.46
CA LEU A 174 -6.25 -2.26 8.86
C LEU A 174 -7.43 -2.89 8.12
N ASP A 175 -7.22 -3.21 6.84
CA ASP A 175 -8.12 -4.10 6.11
C ASP A 175 -7.79 -5.56 6.46
N PHE A 176 -8.44 -6.07 7.49
CA PHE A 176 -8.19 -7.43 7.97
C PHE A 176 -8.49 -8.50 6.91
N LYS A 177 -9.49 -8.28 6.05
CA LYS A 177 -9.82 -9.22 4.96
C LYS A 177 -8.71 -9.26 3.93
N ALA A 178 -8.20 -8.10 3.49
CA ALA A 178 -7.05 -8.03 2.61
C ALA A 178 -5.78 -8.63 3.24
N LEU A 179 -5.66 -8.58 4.58
CA LEU A 179 -4.56 -9.19 5.34
C LEU A 179 -4.75 -10.70 5.57
N GLY A 180 -5.81 -11.32 5.06
CA GLY A 180 -6.06 -12.76 5.16
C GLY A 180 -6.72 -13.21 6.48
N TYR A 181 -7.42 -12.31 7.17
CA TYR A 181 -8.29 -12.65 8.30
C TYR A 181 -9.75 -12.65 7.87
N PRO A 182 -10.55 -13.64 8.33
CA PRO A 182 -11.98 -13.65 8.02
C PRO A 182 -12.74 -12.47 8.66
N ASP A 183 -12.27 -11.98 9.81
CA ASP A 183 -12.80 -10.82 10.54
C ASP A 183 -11.71 -10.22 11.45
N ASP A 184 -12.08 -9.30 12.34
CA ASP A 184 -11.22 -8.70 13.34
C ASP A 184 -10.45 -9.77 14.16
N PRO A 185 -9.10 -9.83 14.06
CA PRO A 185 -8.27 -10.81 14.75
C PRO A 185 -8.43 -10.80 16.28
N ALA A 186 -8.83 -9.67 16.86
CA ALA A 186 -9.12 -9.61 18.28
C ALA A 186 -10.36 -10.46 18.62
N GLN A 187 -11.33 -10.59 17.72
CA GLN A 187 -12.54 -11.38 17.91
C GLN A 187 -12.34 -12.86 17.55
N ILE A 188 -11.75 -13.12 16.39
CA ILE A 188 -11.71 -14.46 15.78
C ILE A 188 -10.39 -15.22 15.99
N GLY A 189 -9.39 -14.59 16.61
CA GLY A 189 -8.06 -15.17 16.79
C GLY A 189 -7.02 -14.60 15.82
N GLY A 190 -5.80 -14.50 16.33
CA GLY A 190 -4.66 -13.89 15.64
C GLY A 190 -3.95 -14.81 14.65
N ARG A 191 -2.82 -14.31 14.15
CA ARG A 191 -1.99 -14.97 13.12
C ARG A 191 -1.57 -16.41 13.45
N PHE A 192 -1.16 -16.66 14.69
CA PHE A 192 -0.59 -17.93 15.15
C PHE A 192 -1.44 -18.63 16.22
N TYR A 193 -2.57 -18.03 16.60
CA TYR A 193 -3.43 -18.53 17.67
C TYR A 193 -4.88 -18.40 17.24
N ILE A 194 -5.51 -19.53 16.94
CA ILE A 194 -6.93 -19.61 16.57
C ILE A 194 -7.82 -19.39 17.82
N SER A 195 -7.24 -19.39 19.03
CA SER A 195 -7.97 -19.03 20.25
C SER A 195 -7.05 -18.36 21.29
N ILE A 196 -7.56 -17.34 21.97
CA ILE A 196 -6.94 -16.81 23.20
C ILE A 196 -6.99 -17.94 24.23
N GLY A 197 -5.84 -18.59 24.49
CA GLY A 197 -5.68 -19.55 25.57
C GLY A 197 -5.29 -20.98 25.21
N ARG A 198 -5.28 -21.40 23.92
CA ARG A 198 -4.71 -22.71 23.54
C ARG A 198 -4.10 -22.69 22.14
N GLY A 199 -2.79 -22.90 22.10
CA GLY A 199 -2.00 -23.22 20.92
C GLY A 199 -0.53 -23.28 21.32
N ALA A 200 0.11 -24.45 21.22
CA ALA A 200 1.55 -24.51 21.37
C ALA A 200 2.21 -23.75 20.20
N PRO A 201 3.31 -23.01 20.43
CA PRO A 201 4.07 -22.41 19.34
C PRO A 201 4.58 -23.50 18.38
N PRO A 202 4.83 -23.17 17.10
CA PRO A 202 5.38 -24.13 16.15
C PRO A 202 6.72 -24.69 16.67
N LYS A 203 6.87 -26.01 16.65
CA LYS A 203 8.19 -26.65 16.73
C LYS A 203 8.94 -26.46 15.43
#